data_AF-A0A136LQC1-F1
#
_entry.id   AF-A0A136LQC1-F1
#
_cell.length_a   1.000
_cell.length_b   1.000
_cell.length_c   1.000
_cell.angle_alpha   90.00
_cell.angle_beta   90.00
_cell.angle_gamma   90.00
#
_symmetry.space_group_name_H-M   'P 1'
#
loop_
_entity.id
_entity.type
_entity.pdbx_description
1 polymer ?
#
loop_
_entity_poly.entity_id
_entity_poly.type
_entity_poly.pdbx_seq_one_letter_code
_entity_poly.pdbx_strand_id
1 'polypeptide(L)'
;MVEALNLYFEDDGQKVNSKNIHFEIDLCQFFQHYRVLNAKFLAERIGMNATLLSQYVQGRKKPSVAQTEKILSGINQIGKELSELSLVTKD
;
A
#
# COMPACT_ATOMS: atom_id res chain seq x y z
N MET A 1 -5.61 19.97 -12.23
CA MET A 1 -5.16 18.65 -12.73
C MET A 1 -6.09 18.13 -13.83
N VAL A 2 -7.38 17.90 -13.57
CA VAL A 2 -8.34 17.45 -14.61
C VAL A 2 -8.41 18.41 -15.79
N GLU A 3 -8.50 19.71 -15.55
CA GLU A 3 -8.47 20.73 -16.62
C GLU A 3 -7.17 20.67 -17.44
N ALA A 4 -6.02 20.57 -16.78
CA ALA A 4 -4.73 20.46 -17.45
C ALA A 4 -4.61 19.17 -18.29
N LEU A 5 -5.16 18.04 -17.81
CA LEU A 5 -5.21 16.79 -18.57
C LEU A 5 -6.15 16.90 -19.77
N ASN A 6 -7.32 17.54 -19.62
CA ASN A 6 -8.25 17.78 -20.73
C ASN A 6 -7.65 18.70 -21.79
N LEU A 7 -6.86 19.70 -21.40
CA LEU A 7 -6.12 20.54 -22.33
C LEU A 7 -5.03 19.74 -23.08
N TYR A 8 -4.33 18.83 -22.39
CA TYR A 8 -3.29 17.99 -23.01
C TYR A 8 -3.85 17.00 -24.03
N PHE A 9 -5.04 16.45 -23.80
CA PHE A 9 -5.68 15.46 -24.68
C PHE A 9 -6.72 16.04 -25.66
N GLU A 10 -6.76 17.37 -25.82
CA GLU A 10 -7.76 18.06 -26.63
C GLU A 10 -7.73 17.59 -28.10
N ASP A 11 -6.53 17.49 -28.68
CA ASP A 11 -6.32 17.05 -30.07
C ASP A 11 -6.66 15.56 -30.30
N ASP A 12 -6.56 14.74 -29.26
CA ASP A 12 -6.91 13.32 -29.29
C ASP A 12 -8.43 13.08 -29.13
N GLY A 13 -9.21 14.13 -28.89
CA GLY A 13 -10.66 14.05 -28.63
C GLY A 13 -11.05 13.32 -27.35
N GLN A 14 -10.08 13.06 -26.45
CA GLN A 14 -10.32 12.36 -25.20
C GLN A 14 -10.70 13.33 -24.08
N LYS A 15 -11.73 12.99 -23.31
CA LYS A 15 -12.11 13.74 -22.10
C LYS A 15 -11.82 12.92 -20.85
N VAL A 16 -10.96 13.46 -19.99
CA VAL A 16 -10.64 12.94 -18.68
C VAL A 16 -11.57 13.59 -17.64
N ASN A 17 -12.20 12.77 -16.82
CA ASN A 17 -12.91 13.22 -15.61
C ASN A 17 -12.20 12.68 -14.35
N SER A 18 -12.58 13.19 -13.18
CA SER A 18 -11.94 12.80 -11.91
C SER A 18 -12.03 11.30 -11.61
N LYS A 19 -13.04 10.58 -12.12
CA LYS A 19 -13.19 9.13 -11.93
C LYS A 19 -12.22 8.33 -12.80
N ASN A 20 -11.65 8.93 -13.83
CA ASN A 20 -10.61 8.31 -14.66
C ASN A 20 -9.22 8.37 -14.02
N ILE A 21 -9.07 9.08 -12.90
CA ILE A 21 -7.79 9.23 -12.21
C ILE A 21 -7.78 8.29 -11.02
N HIS A 22 -6.87 7.32 -11.08
CA HIS A 22 -6.63 6.37 -9.99
C HIS A 22 -5.29 6.70 -9.35
N PHE A 23 -5.32 6.92 -8.04
CA PHE A 23 -4.10 7.05 -7.25
C PHE A 23 -3.76 5.71 -6.64
N GLU A 24 -2.56 5.22 -6.93
CA GLU A 24 -2.00 4.04 -6.30
C GLU A 24 -0.90 4.48 -5.34
N ILE A 25 -0.86 3.85 -4.17
CA ILE A 25 0.21 4.00 -3.20
C ILE A 25 1.09 2.77 -3.33
N ASP A 26 2.39 2.96 -3.54
CA ASP A 26 3.33 1.85 -3.54
C ASP A 26 3.73 1.44 -2.11
N LEU A 27 4.40 0.29 -1.98
CA LEU A 27 4.85 -0.19 -0.67
C LEU A 27 5.85 0.76 0.02
N CYS A 28 6.67 1.47 -0.75
CA CYS A 28 7.65 2.41 -0.20
C CYS A 28 6.92 3.56 0.49
N GLN A 29 5.99 4.20 -0.21
CA GLN A 29 5.14 5.27 0.31
C GLN A 29 4.31 4.77 1.50
N PHE A 30 3.70 3.59 1.40
CA PHE A 30 2.93 3.01 2.50
C PHE A 30 3.74 2.92 3.80
N PHE A 31 4.95 2.33 3.75
CA PHE A 31 5.79 2.18 4.95
C PHE A 31 6.45 3.50 5.40
N GLN A 32 6.58 4.49 4.53
CA GLN A 32 6.97 5.85 4.91
C GLN A 32 5.87 6.56 5.71
N HIS A 33 4.60 6.38 5.32
CA HIS A 33 3.46 7.01 5.99
C HIS A 33 3.01 6.24 7.25
N TYR A 34 2.93 4.91 7.18
CA TYR A 34 2.44 4.05 8.26
C TYR A 34 3.58 3.44 9.06
N ARG A 35 4.43 4.29 9.65
CA ARG A 35 5.63 3.88 10.43
C ARG A 35 5.34 3.01 11.64
N VAL A 36 4.08 2.93 12.07
CA VAL A 36 3.61 2.02 13.12
C VAL A 36 3.76 0.55 12.72
N LEU A 37 3.74 0.25 11.42
CA LEU A 37 3.93 -1.10 10.91
C LEU A 37 5.41 -1.38 10.69
N ASN A 38 5.91 -2.42 11.34
CA ASN A 38 7.27 -2.88 11.17
C ASN A 38 7.36 -3.92 10.05
N ALA A 39 8.11 -3.60 8.99
CA ALA A 39 8.25 -4.47 7.83
C ALA A 39 8.86 -5.84 8.16
N LYS A 40 9.81 -5.92 9.11
CA LYS A 40 10.43 -7.18 9.49
C LYS A 40 9.40 -8.13 10.12
N PHE A 41 8.62 -7.63 11.08
CA PHE A 41 7.57 -8.44 11.73
C PHE A 41 6.46 -8.82 10.75
N LEU A 42 6.08 -7.94 9.82
CA LEU A 42 5.13 -8.29 8.77
C LEU A 42 5.66 -9.44 7.90
N ALA A 43 6.95 -9.40 7.51
CA ALA A 43 7.57 -10.45 6.71
C ALA A 43 7.50 -11.81 7.42
N GLU A 44 7.87 -11.86 8.69
CA GLU A 44 7.80 -13.08 9.52
C GLU A 44 6.38 -13.62 9.59
N ARG A 45 5.40 -12.75 9.88
CA ARG A 45 3.98 -13.10 9.98
C ARG A 45 3.43 -13.74 8.70
N ILE A 46 3.75 -13.17 7.54
CA ILE A 46 3.26 -13.68 6.26
C ILE A 46 4.15 -14.80 5.69
N GLY A 47 5.23 -15.20 6.37
CA GLY A 47 6.19 -16.18 5.83
C GLY A 47 6.85 -15.68 4.54
N MET A 48 7.31 -14.44 4.54
CA MET A 48 8.13 -13.83 3.48
C MET A 48 9.54 -13.60 4.00
N ASN A 49 10.53 -13.71 3.11
CA ASN A 49 11.90 -13.35 3.47
C ASN A 49 11.98 -11.85 3.84
N ALA A 50 12.45 -11.54 5.06
CA ALA A 50 12.51 -10.16 5.56
C ALA A 50 13.40 -9.24 4.72
N THR A 51 14.51 -9.75 4.18
CA THR A 51 15.39 -8.99 3.29
C THR A 51 14.66 -8.65 1.99
N LEU A 52 13.87 -9.58 1.45
CA LEU A 52 13.07 -9.34 0.25
C LEU A 52 12.02 -8.25 0.49
N LEU A 53 11.27 -8.32 1.59
CA LEU A 53 10.30 -7.27 1.91
C LEU A 53 10.97 -5.91 2.15
N SER A 54 12.13 -5.89 2.81
CA SER A 54 12.93 -4.67 2.99
C SER A 54 13.36 -4.05 1.64
N GLN A 55 13.73 -4.88 0.65
CA GLN A 55 14.03 -4.41 -0.70
C GLN A 55 12.80 -3.76 -1.38
N TYR A 56 11.59 -4.29 -1.15
CA TYR A 56 10.36 -3.66 -1.64
C TYR A 56 10.06 -2.34 -0.94
N VAL A 57 10.15 -2.31 0.39
CA VAL A 57 9.91 -1.11 1.21
C VAL A 57 10.89 0.01 0.89
N GLN A 58 12.11 -0.32 0.48
CA GLN A 58 13.11 0.67 0.03
C GLN A 58 12.99 1.04 -1.45
N GLY A 59 12.05 0.45 -2.18
CA GLY A 59 11.90 0.67 -3.63
C GLY A 59 13.01 0.06 -4.49
N ARG A 60 13.89 -0.79 -3.93
CA ARG A 60 14.99 -1.44 -4.67
C ARG A 60 14.51 -2.57 -5.57
N LYS A 61 13.36 -3.16 -5.26
CA LYS A 61 12.70 -4.18 -6.09
C LYS A 61 11.21 -3.89 -6.17
N LYS A 62 10.59 -4.29 -7.28
CA LYS A 62 9.14 -4.26 -7.47
C LYS A 62 8.56 -5.65 -7.16
N PRO A 63 7.59 -5.78 -6.24
CA PRO A 63 6.91 -7.05 -6.00
C PRO A 63 6.06 -7.46 -7.21
N SER A 64 5.85 -8.76 -7.38
CA SER A 64 4.83 -9.28 -8.30
C SER A 64 3.43 -9.09 -7.70
N VAL A 65 2.39 -9.23 -8.52
CA VAL A 65 0.98 -9.14 -8.08
C VAL A 65 0.71 -10.07 -6.89
N ALA A 66 1.07 -11.35 -6.99
CA ALA A 66 0.89 -12.31 -5.91
C ALA A 66 1.65 -11.92 -4.61
N GLN A 67 2.83 -11.31 -4.73
CA GLN A 67 3.58 -10.84 -3.55
C GLN A 67 2.90 -9.60 -2.93
N THR A 68 2.40 -8.68 -3.75
CA THR A 68 1.63 -7.52 -3.30
C THR A 68 0.36 -7.95 -2.57
N GLU A 69 -0.40 -8.89 -3.14
CA GLU A 69 -1.61 -9.46 -2.51
C GLU A 69 -1.30 -10.11 -1.16
N LYS A 70 -0.20 -10.88 -1.09
CA LYS A 70 0.25 -11.50 0.16
C LYS A 70 0.59 -10.46 1.23
N ILE A 71 1.27 -9.38 0.87
CA ILE A 71 1.63 -8.28 1.78
C ILE A 71 0.37 -7.55 2.24
N LEU A 72 -0.54 -7.20 1.31
CA LEU A 72 -1.81 -6.54 1.60
C LEU A 72 -2.70 -7.38 2.52
N SER A 73 -2.78 -8.69 2.29
CA SER A 73 -3.52 -9.61 3.15
C SER A 73 -3.00 -9.59 4.60
N GLY A 74 -1.68 -9.60 4.78
CA GLY A 74 -1.06 -9.50 6.11
C GLY A 74 -1.36 -8.17 6.81
N ILE A 75 -1.32 -7.05 6.08
CA ILE A 75 -1.66 -5.72 6.60
C ILE A 75 -3.14 -5.68 7.03
N ASN A 76 -4.04 -6.15 6.17
CA ASN A 76 -5.47 -6.17 6.45
C ASN A 76 -5.81 -7.06 7.66
N GLN A 77 -5.11 -8.19 7.83
CA GLN A 77 -5.30 -9.04 8.99
C GLN A 77 -4.90 -8.34 10.30
N ILE A 78 -3.77 -7.63 10.31
CA ILE A 78 -3.36 -6.80 11.45
C ILE A 78 -4.40 -5.72 11.71
N GLY A 79 -4.86 -5.03 10.67
CA GLY A 79 -5.91 -4.00 10.81
C GLY A 79 -7.19 -4.55 11.43
N LYS A 80 -7.63 -5.74 11.00
CA LYS A 80 -8.79 -6.44 11.56
C LYS A 80 -8.58 -6.76 13.04
N GLU A 81 -7.44 -7.39 13.39
CA GLU A 81 -7.10 -7.70 14.78
C GLU A 81 -7.16 -6.45 15.65
N LEU A 82 -6.52 -5.35 15.22
CA LEU A 82 -6.52 -4.08 15.95
C LEU A 82 -7.93 -3.51 16.13
N SER A 83 -8.80 -3.65 15.12
CA SER A 83 -10.18 -3.15 15.18
C SER A 83 -11.10 -3.97 16.10
N GLU A 84 -10.75 -5.23 16.35
CA GLU A 84 -11.51 -6.15 17.22
C GLU A 84 -11.00 -6.15 18.67
N LEU A 85 -9.88 -5.48 18.97
CA LEU A 85 -9.34 -5.40 20.32
C LEU A 85 -10.23 -4.56 21.25
N SER A 86 -10.52 -5.13 22.42
CA SER A 86 -11.04 -4.42 23.59
C SER A 86 -10.05 -4.57 24.74
N LEU A 87 -9.58 -3.44 25.27
CA LEU A 87 -8.63 -3.43 26.38
C LEU A 87 -9.41 -3.24 27.69
N VAL A 88 -9.14 -4.10 28.67
CA VAL A 88 -9.61 -3.92 30.06
C VAL A 88 -8.44 -3.42 30.90
N THR A 89 -8.66 -2.35 31.65
CA THR A 89 -7.72 -1.91 32.70
C THR A 89 -8.02 -2.71 33.96
N LYS A 90 -7.00 -3.28 34.61
CA LYS A 90 -7.14 -3.78 35.99
C LYS A 90 -7.06 -2.58 36.94
N ASP A 91 -8.05 -2.46 37.81
CA ASP A 91 -8.03 -1.57 38.98
C ASP A 91 -6.92 -1.95 39.97
#